data_AF-A0A7Y9B0R9-F1
#
_entry.id   AF-A0A7Y9B0R9-F1
#
_cell.length_a   1.000
_cell.length_b   1.000
_cell.length_c   1.000
_cell.angle_alpha   90.00
_cell.angle_beta   90.00
_cell.angle_gamma   90.00
#
_symmetry.space_group_name_H-M   'P 1'
#
loop_
_entity.id
_entity.type
_entity.pdbx_description
1 polymer ?
#
loop_
_entity_poly.entity_id
_entity_poly.type
_entity_poly.pdbx_seq_one_letter_code
_entity_poly.pdbx_strand_id
1 'polypeptide(L)'
;MLNELTKWKLQMFADGEGGDDGAGDDPNAAKGGKGSNGDEPAGGKPGEGEKKYTDAEVDAILDKKFAKWQKEQEAKIEEAKKLEKMSADEKNQHELEKLKKENADLRNAQTLSDMRTTASKLLKEKDIDATTDILDFVATTDADETKANIDKFVGIVDKLVKAAEVKRNTGKTPKDFGGDNGKSDPFAAKIEKYK
;
A
#
# COMPACT_ATOMS: atom_id res chain seq x y z
N MET A 1 15.63 -16.46 30.95
CA MET A 1 14.25 -16.90 30.65
C MET A 1 14.02 -16.78 29.16
N LEU A 2 14.56 -17.72 28.39
CA LEU A 2 14.66 -17.61 26.93
C LEU A 2 14.39 -18.99 26.32
N ASN A 3 13.13 -19.46 26.31
CA ASN A 3 12.77 -20.68 25.58
C ASN A 3 11.25 -20.94 25.40
N GLU A 4 10.49 -19.96 24.90
CA GLU A 4 9.03 -20.15 24.69
C GLU A 4 8.53 -19.65 23.30
N LEU A 5 9.40 -19.53 22.28
CA LEU A 5 8.97 -19.03 20.96
C LEU A 5 9.44 -19.83 19.74
N THR A 6 9.62 -21.14 19.89
CA THR A 6 9.98 -22.05 18.78
C THR A 6 9.05 -23.25 18.65
N LYS A 7 7.90 -23.28 19.36
CA LYS A 7 7.02 -24.47 19.38
C LYS A 7 5.96 -24.55 18.27
N TRP A 8 5.85 -23.58 17.35
CA TRP A 8 4.67 -23.51 16.46
C TRP A 8 4.95 -23.20 14.98
N LYS A 9 5.95 -23.85 14.36
CA LYS A 9 6.15 -23.79 12.90
C LYS A 9 6.56 -25.14 12.27
N LEU A 10 5.86 -26.22 12.60
CA LEU A 10 6.10 -27.53 11.96
C LEU A 10 4.84 -28.29 11.51
N GLN A 11 3.65 -27.67 11.50
CA GLN A 11 2.38 -28.36 11.21
C GLN A 11 1.60 -27.79 10.01
N MET A 12 2.27 -27.28 8.98
CA MET A 12 1.60 -26.76 7.76
C MET A 12 1.96 -27.54 6.48
N PHE A 13 2.37 -28.81 6.59
CA PHE A 13 2.67 -29.66 5.43
C PHE A 13 2.07 -31.07 5.47
N ALA A 14 1.06 -31.30 6.29
CA ALA A 14 0.32 -32.56 6.27
C ALA A 14 -1.16 -32.29 6.56
N ASP A 15 -1.85 -31.72 5.57
CA ASP A 15 -3.27 -31.97 5.42
C ASP A 15 -3.54 -32.25 3.94
N GLY A 16 -4.01 -33.47 3.72
CA GLY A 16 -3.99 -34.19 2.44
C GLY A 16 -4.24 -35.68 2.68
N GLU A 17 -5.23 -35.94 3.54
CA GLU A 17 -6.18 -37.07 3.58
C GLU A 17 -5.83 -38.35 2.79
N GLY A 18 -5.72 -39.48 3.52
CA GLY A 18 -6.02 -40.81 2.96
C GLY A 18 -5.27 -42.00 3.55
N GLY A 19 -5.67 -42.43 4.77
CA GLY A 19 -5.66 -43.80 5.34
C GLY A 19 -4.37 -44.64 5.29
N ASP A 20 -3.72 -44.98 6.41
CA ASP A 20 -4.10 -45.92 7.49
C ASP A 20 -3.21 -47.19 7.41
N ASP A 21 -2.88 -47.71 8.60
CA ASP A 21 -2.04 -48.88 8.93
C ASP A 21 -0.53 -48.74 8.67
N GLY A 22 0.41 -48.83 9.62
CA GLY A 22 0.38 -49.36 10.99
C GLY A 22 1.70 -50.13 11.24
N ALA A 23 2.32 -49.90 12.40
CA ALA A 23 3.54 -50.57 12.95
C ALA A 23 4.88 -50.21 12.25
N GLY A 24 5.99 -49.94 12.92
CA GLY A 24 6.41 -50.22 14.30
C GLY A 24 7.84 -50.79 14.24
N ASP A 25 8.77 -50.07 14.88
CA ASP A 25 10.10 -50.49 15.36
C ASP A 25 11.26 -50.86 14.40
N ASP A 26 12.41 -50.20 14.65
CA ASP A 26 13.81 -50.64 14.41
C ASP A 26 13.99 -52.10 14.89
N PRO A 27 14.87 -52.96 14.32
CA PRO A 27 16.29 -52.84 14.67
C PRO A 27 17.32 -53.37 13.66
N ASN A 28 18.55 -52.89 13.83
CA ASN A 28 19.80 -53.57 13.48
C ASN A 28 19.91 -54.98 14.14
N ALA A 29 19.96 -56.07 13.36
CA ALA A 29 20.56 -57.36 13.79
C ALA A 29 20.83 -58.36 12.64
N ALA A 30 22.12 -58.69 12.48
CA ALA A 30 22.70 -60.03 12.32
C ALA A 30 22.30 -60.98 11.15
N LYS A 31 23.33 -61.26 10.33
CA LYS A 31 23.74 -62.54 9.70
C LYS A 31 22.83 -63.78 9.88
N GLY A 32 22.61 -64.48 8.77
CA GLY A 32 23.09 -65.86 8.64
C GLY A 32 22.22 -66.90 7.93
N GLY A 33 22.76 -67.44 6.82
CA GLY A 33 22.58 -68.84 6.35
C GLY A 33 21.48 -69.08 5.30
N LYS A 34 21.54 -70.09 4.41
CA LYS A 34 22.56 -71.09 4.03
C LYS A 34 21.97 -71.95 2.88
N GLY A 35 22.81 -72.31 1.90
CA GLY A 35 22.72 -73.53 1.07
C GLY A 35 21.79 -73.47 -0.17
N SER A 36 22.11 -74.08 -1.31
CA SER A 36 23.17 -75.06 -1.61
C SER A 36 23.40 -75.22 -3.13
N ASN A 37 24.67 -75.52 -3.46
CA ASN A 37 25.25 -76.33 -4.56
C ASN A 37 24.84 -76.00 -6.01
N GLY A 38 25.72 -75.92 -7.00
CA GLY A 38 27.12 -76.37 -7.12
C GLY A 38 27.29 -76.80 -8.58
N ASP A 39 28.33 -76.30 -9.25
CA ASP A 39 29.19 -77.02 -10.21
C ASP A 39 30.13 -75.99 -10.86
N GLU A 40 31.41 -76.02 -10.47
CA GLU A 40 32.47 -75.65 -11.39
C GLU A 40 32.57 -76.75 -12.46
N PRO A 41 32.90 -76.38 -13.70
CA PRO A 41 34.09 -76.99 -14.23
C PRO A 41 35.14 -75.96 -14.63
N ALA A 42 36.35 -76.37 -14.31
CA ALA A 42 37.63 -75.80 -14.69
C ALA A 42 37.74 -75.35 -16.15
N GLY A 43 38.54 -74.30 -16.35
CA GLY A 43 39.57 -74.27 -17.38
C GLY A 43 39.11 -74.28 -18.83
N GLY A 44 38.87 -73.09 -19.39
CA GLY A 44 38.76 -72.87 -20.83
C GLY A 44 39.33 -71.50 -21.22
N LYS A 45 40.27 -71.48 -22.15
CA LYS A 45 40.93 -70.34 -22.80
C LYS A 45 39.96 -69.23 -23.24
N PRO A 46 40.43 -67.97 -23.40
CA PRO A 46 39.59 -66.78 -23.48
C PRO A 46 38.81 -66.76 -24.81
N GLY A 47 37.49 -66.78 -24.70
CA GLY A 47 36.60 -66.44 -25.80
C GLY A 47 36.61 -64.92 -25.96
N GLU A 48 37.30 -64.47 -26.99
CA GLU A 48 37.44 -63.09 -27.46
C GLU A 48 36.08 -62.56 -27.95
N GLY A 49 35.16 -62.31 -27.02
CA GLY A 49 34.06 -61.40 -27.24
C GLY A 49 34.62 -60.00 -27.13
N GLU A 50 34.83 -59.34 -28.27
CA GLU A 50 35.35 -57.98 -28.40
C GLU A 50 34.78 -57.07 -27.30
N LYS A 51 35.56 -56.82 -26.24
CA LYS A 51 35.28 -55.75 -25.28
C LYS A 51 35.43 -54.46 -26.07
N LYS A 52 34.29 -53.93 -26.54
CA LYS A 52 34.23 -52.75 -27.42
C LYS A 52 34.84 -51.49 -26.79
N TYR A 53 35.06 -51.49 -25.48
CA TYR A 53 35.68 -50.40 -24.72
C TYR A 53 36.49 -50.95 -23.53
N THR A 54 37.61 -50.30 -23.24
CA THR A 54 38.38 -50.47 -21.99
C THR A 54 37.80 -49.60 -20.87
N ASP A 55 37.94 -50.00 -19.60
CA ASP A 55 37.44 -49.22 -18.44
C ASP A 55 37.93 -47.76 -18.48
N ALA A 56 39.18 -47.54 -18.90
CA ALA A 56 39.74 -46.20 -19.08
C ALA A 56 39.03 -45.36 -20.15
N GLU A 57 38.53 -45.98 -21.23
CA GLU A 57 37.73 -45.29 -22.26
C GLU A 57 36.32 -44.99 -21.77
N VAL A 58 35.75 -45.86 -20.94
CA VAL A 58 34.42 -45.65 -20.33
C VAL A 58 34.48 -44.48 -19.33
N ASP A 59 35.51 -44.43 -18.48
CA ASP A 59 35.73 -43.32 -17.55
C ASP A 59 35.93 -41.99 -18.30
N ALA A 60 36.74 -41.98 -19.36
CA ALA A 60 36.93 -40.78 -20.17
C ALA A 60 35.65 -40.30 -20.87
N ILE A 61 34.72 -41.21 -21.22
CA ILE A 61 33.41 -40.88 -21.77
C ILE A 61 32.48 -40.35 -20.67
N LEU A 62 32.51 -40.97 -19.48
CA LEU A 62 31.74 -40.56 -18.31
C LEU A 62 32.15 -39.16 -17.85
N ASP A 63 33.43 -38.88 -17.72
CA ASP A 63 33.94 -37.55 -17.34
C ASP A 63 33.53 -36.48 -18.35
N LYS A 64 33.62 -36.78 -19.65
CA LYS A 64 33.16 -35.86 -20.70
C LYS A 64 31.65 -35.62 -20.62
N LYS A 65 30.86 -36.64 -20.30
CA LYS A 65 29.40 -36.51 -20.14
C LYS A 65 29.04 -35.79 -18.84
N PHE A 66 29.77 -36.05 -17.77
CA PHE A 66 29.57 -35.42 -16.47
C PHE A 66 29.92 -33.93 -16.53
N ALA A 67 31.04 -33.57 -17.17
CA ALA A 67 31.41 -32.18 -17.41
C ALA A 67 30.37 -31.43 -18.27
N LYS A 68 29.78 -32.09 -19.27
CA LYS A 68 28.69 -31.51 -20.08
C LYS A 68 27.41 -31.35 -19.27
N TRP A 69 27.04 -32.38 -18.50
CA TRP A 69 25.85 -32.37 -17.66
C TRP A 69 25.96 -31.31 -16.55
N GLN A 70 27.11 -31.20 -15.90
CA GLN A 70 27.36 -30.20 -14.88
C GLN A 70 27.28 -28.78 -15.44
N LYS A 71 27.85 -28.52 -16.64
CA LYS A 71 27.70 -27.24 -17.33
C LYS A 71 26.25 -26.93 -17.69
N GLU A 72 25.48 -27.91 -18.15
CA GLU A 72 24.05 -27.72 -18.41
C GLU A 72 23.26 -27.44 -17.13
N GLN A 73 23.60 -28.07 -16.01
CA GLN A 73 22.95 -27.81 -14.72
C GLN A 73 23.30 -26.42 -14.18
N GLU A 74 24.57 -26.03 -14.23
CA GLU A 74 25.00 -24.69 -13.83
C GLU A 74 24.31 -23.61 -14.67
N ALA A 75 24.23 -23.78 -15.99
CA ALA A 75 23.53 -22.85 -16.87
C ALA A 75 22.02 -22.74 -16.55
N LYS A 76 21.34 -23.87 -16.32
CA LYS A 76 19.92 -23.89 -15.91
C LYS A 76 19.69 -23.22 -14.57
N ILE A 77 20.59 -23.43 -13.60
CA ILE A 77 20.51 -22.82 -12.27
C ILE A 77 20.79 -21.31 -12.36
N GLU A 78 21.74 -20.87 -13.17
CA GLU A 78 22.01 -19.44 -13.37
C GLU A 78 20.85 -18.72 -14.05
N GLU A 79 20.25 -19.33 -15.08
CA GLU A 79 19.10 -18.76 -15.77
C GLU A 79 17.89 -18.67 -14.85
N ALA A 80 17.59 -19.73 -14.09
CA ALA A 80 16.51 -19.74 -13.10
C ALA A 80 16.75 -18.69 -12.00
N LYS A 81 17.97 -18.60 -11.45
CA LYS A 81 18.32 -17.58 -10.44
C LYS A 81 18.23 -16.17 -11.00
N LYS A 82 18.57 -15.94 -12.27
CA LYS A 82 18.46 -14.62 -12.91
C LYS A 82 16.99 -14.23 -13.10
N LEU A 83 16.15 -15.18 -13.49
CA LEU A 83 14.70 -15.01 -13.61
C LEU A 83 14.04 -14.74 -12.25
N GLU A 84 14.40 -15.51 -11.22
CA GLU A 84 13.91 -15.32 -9.86
C GLU A 84 14.38 -13.99 -9.26
N LYS A 85 15.65 -13.61 -9.45
CA LYS A 85 16.17 -12.32 -8.99
C LYS A 85 15.46 -11.16 -9.66
N MET A 86 15.26 -11.19 -10.98
CA MET A 86 14.49 -10.14 -11.65
C MET A 86 13.06 -10.06 -11.12
N SER A 87 12.38 -11.20 -10.92
CA SER A 87 11.02 -11.19 -10.35
C SER A 87 10.98 -10.70 -8.89
N ALA A 88 11.99 -11.02 -8.08
CA ALA A 88 12.07 -10.57 -6.70
C ALA A 88 12.42 -9.07 -6.62
N ASP A 89 13.34 -8.59 -7.44
CA ASP A 89 13.75 -7.20 -7.50
C ASP A 89 12.62 -6.30 -8.01
N GLU A 90 11.88 -6.72 -9.04
CA GLU A 90 10.70 -5.99 -9.53
C GLU A 90 9.59 -5.90 -8.48
N LYS A 91 9.31 -7.00 -7.76
CA LYS A 91 8.33 -7.00 -6.66
C LYS A 91 8.77 -6.07 -5.54
N ASN A 92 10.04 -6.14 -5.13
CA ASN A 92 10.59 -5.28 -4.10
C ASN A 92 10.58 -3.81 -4.51
N GLN A 93 10.88 -3.50 -5.78
CA GLN A 93 10.81 -2.13 -6.30
C GLN A 93 9.39 -1.60 -6.26
N HIS A 94 8.41 -2.38 -6.73
CA HIS A 94 7.01 -1.98 -6.68
C HIS A 94 6.51 -1.79 -5.24
N GLU A 95 6.92 -2.66 -4.32
CA GLU A 95 6.55 -2.54 -2.90
C GLU A 95 7.22 -1.32 -2.25
N LEU A 96 8.49 -1.04 -2.57
CA LEU A 96 9.18 0.18 -2.16
C LEU A 96 8.55 1.44 -2.75
N GLU A 97 8.16 1.43 -4.02
CA GLU A 97 7.48 2.55 -4.67
C GLU A 97 6.11 2.81 -4.03
N LYS A 98 5.35 1.75 -3.76
CA LYS A 98 4.07 1.84 -3.05
C LYS A 98 4.27 2.45 -1.65
N LEU A 99 5.24 1.96 -0.88
CA LEU A 99 5.55 2.48 0.45
C LEU A 99 6.06 3.92 0.42
N LYS A 100 6.85 4.30 -0.59
CA LYS A 100 7.30 5.68 -0.79
C LYS A 100 6.14 6.60 -1.13
N LYS A 101 5.23 6.15 -2.01
CA LYS A 101 4.04 6.91 -2.38
C LYS A 101 3.12 7.10 -1.17
N GLU A 102 2.85 6.05 -0.41
CA GLU A 102 2.05 6.12 0.81
C GLU A 102 2.69 7.06 1.85
N ASN A 103 4.02 7.01 2.03
CA ASN A 103 4.72 7.97 2.89
C ASN A 103 4.59 9.41 2.38
N ALA A 104 4.74 9.63 1.08
CA ALA A 104 4.61 10.95 0.48
C ALA A 104 3.18 11.49 0.65
N ASP A 105 2.17 10.66 0.41
CA ASP A 105 0.76 11.02 0.57
C ASP A 105 0.43 11.34 2.03
N LEU A 106 0.92 10.53 2.99
CA LEU A 106 0.75 10.80 4.42
C LEU A 106 1.44 12.10 4.85
N ARG A 107 2.67 12.33 4.37
CA ARG A 107 3.39 13.59 4.63
C ARG A 107 2.64 14.79 4.07
N ASN A 108 2.15 14.70 2.84
CA ASN A 108 1.36 15.74 2.20
C ASN A 108 0.05 16.00 2.95
N ALA A 109 -0.64 14.96 3.40
CA ALA A 109 -1.86 15.08 4.20
C ALA A 109 -1.59 15.77 5.54
N GLN A 110 -0.48 15.43 6.21
CA GLN A 110 -0.07 16.09 7.44
C GLN A 110 0.25 17.57 7.21
N THR A 111 1.06 17.89 6.20
CA THR A 111 1.36 19.28 5.83
C THR A 111 0.09 20.06 5.53
N LEU A 112 -0.84 19.50 4.75
CA LEU A 112 -2.13 20.13 4.49
C LEU A 112 -2.96 20.35 5.76
N SER A 113 -2.96 19.40 6.71
CA SER A 113 -3.65 19.55 7.99
C SER A 113 -3.07 20.70 8.84
N ASP A 114 -1.74 20.80 8.90
CA ASP A 114 -1.05 21.87 9.61
C ASP A 114 -1.32 23.24 8.95
N MET A 115 -1.32 23.28 7.61
CA MET A 115 -1.67 24.47 6.84
C MET A 115 -3.13 24.85 7.01
N ARG A 116 -4.08 23.90 7.02
CA ARG A 116 -5.50 24.16 7.34
C ARG A 116 -5.67 24.79 8.71
N THR A 117 -4.95 24.29 9.72
CA THR A 117 -5.00 24.83 11.08
C THR A 117 -4.49 26.27 11.11
N THR A 118 -3.38 26.53 10.41
CA THR A 118 -2.79 27.86 10.27
C THR A 118 -3.72 28.82 9.53
N ALA A 119 -4.32 28.37 8.42
CA ALA A 119 -5.29 29.13 7.64
C ALA A 119 -6.55 29.45 8.46
N SER A 120 -7.05 28.48 9.24
CA SER A 120 -8.18 28.69 10.16
C SER A 120 -7.86 29.77 11.19
N LYS A 121 -6.65 29.77 11.75
CA LYS A 121 -6.21 30.81 12.68
C LYS A 121 -6.15 32.18 12.01
N LEU A 122 -5.56 32.28 10.81
CA LEU A 122 -5.45 33.54 10.07
C LEU A 122 -6.81 34.10 9.64
N LEU A 123 -7.76 33.23 9.26
CA LEU A 123 -9.12 33.66 8.92
C LEU A 123 -9.91 34.10 10.15
N LYS A 124 -9.73 33.43 11.30
CA LYS A 124 -10.30 33.87 12.58
C LYS A 124 -9.73 35.23 13.02
N GLU A 125 -8.45 35.49 12.79
CA GLU A 125 -7.85 36.82 13.03
C GLU A 125 -8.47 37.93 12.15
N LYS A 126 -9.17 37.56 11.08
CA LYS A 126 -9.91 38.47 10.20
C LYS A 126 -11.42 38.48 10.49
N ASP A 127 -11.85 37.93 11.63
CA ASP A 127 -13.27 37.79 12.01
C ASP A 127 -14.12 36.98 11.00
N ILE A 128 -13.48 36.07 10.25
CA ILE A 128 -14.17 35.16 9.34
C ILE A 128 -14.17 33.76 9.95
N ASP A 129 -15.36 33.25 10.28
CA ASP A 129 -15.54 31.85 10.68
C ASP A 129 -15.29 30.93 9.48
N ALA A 130 -14.08 30.38 9.42
CA ALA A 130 -13.70 29.42 8.40
C ALA A 130 -14.37 28.06 8.66
N THR A 131 -15.32 27.69 7.81
CA THR A 131 -15.85 26.33 7.74
C THR A 131 -14.84 25.40 7.07
N THR A 132 -14.98 24.09 7.30
CA THR A 132 -14.09 23.05 6.72
C THR A 132 -13.95 23.19 5.20
N ASP A 133 -15.05 23.48 4.50
CA ASP A 133 -15.05 23.66 3.04
C ASP A 133 -14.19 24.84 2.57
N ILE A 134 -14.17 25.94 3.35
CA ILE A 134 -13.33 27.11 3.04
C ILE A 134 -11.86 26.76 3.26
N LEU A 135 -11.55 26.00 4.31
CA LEU A 135 -10.18 25.57 4.60
C LEU A 135 -9.67 24.60 3.53
N ASP A 136 -10.52 23.73 2.99
CA ASP A 136 -10.16 22.83 1.88
C ASP A 136 -9.91 23.58 0.57
N PHE A 137 -10.60 24.69 0.33
CA PHE A 137 -10.36 25.51 -0.86
C PHE A 137 -9.06 26.33 -0.75
N VAL A 138 -8.69 26.73 0.47
CA VAL A 138 -7.62 27.71 0.70
C VAL A 138 -6.29 27.04 1.06
N ALA A 139 -6.31 25.91 1.77
CA ALA A 139 -5.11 25.20 2.17
C ALA A 139 -4.51 24.38 1.02
N THR A 140 -3.32 24.76 0.61
CA THR A 140 -2.50 24.06 -0.39
C THR A 140 -1.27 23.44 0.27
N THR A 141 -0.56 22.56 -0.44
CA THR A 141 0.72 22.01 0.04
C THR A 141 1.79 23.08 0.18
N ASP A 142 1.65 24.20 -0.54
CA ASP A 142 2.51 25.36 -0.48
C ASP A 142 1.96 26.45 0.46
N ALA A 143 2.84 27.00 1.32
CA ALA A 143 2.49 27.98 2.34
C ALA A 143 2.24 29.38 1.76
N ASP A 144 3.00 29.79 0.74
CA ASP A 144 2.86 31.09 0.10
C ASP A 144 1.57 31.14 -0.72
N GLU A 145 1.24 30.05 -1.42
CA GLU A 145 -0.03 29.89 -2.12
C GLU A 145 -1.22 29.91 -1.15
N THR A 146 -1.13 29.21 -0.02
CA THR A 146 -2.18 29.20 1.02
C THR A 146 -2.47 30.62 1.48
N LYS A 147 -1.43 31.39 1.83
CA LYS A 147 -1.58 32.78 2.27
C LYS A 147 -2.17 33.68 1.17
N ALA A 148 -1.68 33.56 -0.06
CA ALA A 148 -2.22 34.33 -1.18
C ALA A 148 -3.71 34.02 -1.44
N ASN A 149 -4.12 32.76 -1.24
CA ASN A 149 -5.51 32.35 -1.36
C ASN A 149 -6.37 32.89 -0.21
N ILE A 150 -5.86 32.90 1.03
CA ILE A 150 -6.51 33.55 2.18
C ILE A 150 -6.74 35.04 1.87
N ASP A 151 -5.69 35.76 1.44
CA ASP A 151 -5.77 37.20 1.18
C ASP A 151 -6.78 37.53 0.06
N LYS A 152 -6.79 36.73 -1.02
CA LYS A 152 -7.80 36.85 -2.08
C LYS A 152 -9.21 36.61 -1.56
N PHE A 153 -9.40 35.57 -0.76
CA PHE A 153 -10.70 35.22 -0.19
C PHE A 153 -11.23 36.33 0.71
N VAL A 154 -10.42 36.82 1.64
CA VAL A 154 -10.75 37.97 2.50
C VAL A 154 -11.16 39.17 1.66
N GLY A 155 -10.38 39.48 0.61
CA GLY A 155 -10.70 40.60 -0.30
C GLY A 155 -12.02 40.43 -1.07
N ILE A 156 -12.44 39.21 -1.37
CA ILE A 156 -13.75 38.93 -1.98
C ILE A 156 -14.87 39.09 -0.95
N VAL A 157 -14.70 38.54 0.25
CA VAL A 157 -15.67 38.65 1.35
C VAL A 157 -15.93 40.11 1.70
N ASP A 158 -14.88 40.92 1.87
CA ASP A 158 -14.99 42.35 2.15
C ASP A 158 -15.79 43.10 1.07
N LYS A 159 -15.56 42.77 -0.21
CA LYS A 159 -16.30 43.37 -1.33
C LYS A 159 -17.77 42.98 -1.30
N LEU A 160 -18.08 41.72 -1.00
CA LEU A 160 -19.45 41.22 -0.91
C LEU A 160 -20.19 41.85 0.28
N VAL A 161 -19.55 41.94 1.44
CA VAL A 161 -20.09 42.59 2.64
C VAL A 161 -20.37 44.06 2.34
N LYS A 162 -19.39 44.80 1.79
CA LYS A 162 -19.59 46.21 1.39
C LYS A 162 -20.75 46.36 0.39
N ALA A 163 -20.83 45.49 -0.62
CA ALA A 163 -21.91 45.53 -1.60
C ALA A 163 -23.28 45.23 -0.96
N ALA A 164 -23.34 44.28 -0.02
CA ALA A 164 -24.56 43.95 0.72
C ALA A 164 -24.97 45.10 1.65
N GLU A 165 -24.01 45.75 2.32
CA GLU A 165 -24.25 46.93 3.15
C GLU A 165 -24.77 48.11 2.33
N VAL A 166 -24.20 48.37 1.15
CA VAL A 166 -24.71 49.37 0.21
C VAL A 166 -26.13 49.03 -0.21
N LYS A 167 -26.42 47.78 -0.60
CA LYS A 167 -27.78 47.35 -0.95
C LYS A 167 -28.76 47.48 0.21
N ARG A 168 -28.34 47.16 1.43
CA ARG A 168 -29.15 47.31 2.66
C ARG A 168 -29.40 48.78 2.99
N ASN A 169 -28.37 49.62 2.91
CA ASN A 169 -28.43 51.05 3.20
C ASN A 169 -29.21 51.84 2.14
N THR A 170 -29.16 51.38 0.88
CA THR A 170 -29.98 51.90 -0.22
C THR A 170 -31.36 51.24 -0.31
N GLY A 171 -31.73 50.43 0.69
CA GLY A 171 -33.04 49.81 0.79
C GLY A 171 -34.14 50.86 0.64
N LYS A 172 -35.14 50.55 -0.19
CA LYS A 172 -36.31 51.42 -0.37
C LYS A 172 -37.05 51.53 0.96
N THR A 173 -37.13 52.73 1.52
CA THR A 173 -38.14 53.04 2.54
C THR A 173 -39.52 52.73 1.95
N PRO A 174 -40.41 52.05 2.71
CA PRO A 174 -41.77 51.77 2.25
C PRO A 174 -42.41 53.05 1.71
N LYS A 175 -42.85 52.99 0.44
CA LYS A 175 -43.43 54.15 -0.25
C LYS A 175 -44.79 54.56 0.31
N ASP A 176 -45.39 53.69 1.11
CA ASP A 176 -46.66 53.93 1.76
C ASP A 176 -46.54 53.56 3.24
N PHE A 177 -45.80 54.35 4.03
CA PHE A 177 -46.46 54.80 5.25
C PHE A 177 -47.36 55.93 4.79
N GLY A 178 -48.52 55.55 4.25
CA GLY A 178 -49.54 56.49 3.84
C GLY A 178 -49.76 57.41 5.01
N GLY A 179 -49.34 58.67 4.84
CA GLY A 179 -49.91 59.75 5.61
C GLY A 179 -51.41 59.54 5.51
N ASP A 180 -52.04 59.34 6.66
CA ASP A 180 -53.47 59.46 6.81
C ASP A 180 -53.83 60.88 6.39
N ASN A 181 -54.01 61.08 5.09
CA ASN A 181 -54.54 62.28 4.46
C ASN A 181 -56.02 62.37 4.81
N GLY A 182 -56.34 62.46 6.10
CA GLY A 182 -57.71 62.35 6.56
C GLY A 182 -58.01 62.56 8.04
N LYS A 183 -57.03 62.55 8.97
CA LYS A 183 -57.33 62.91 10.36
C LYS A 183 -56.38 63.99 10.85
N SER A 184 -56.94 65.19 10.81
CA SER A 184 -56.60 66.36 11.63
C SER A 184 -55.70 66.02 12.80
N ASP A 185 -54.53 66.67 12.82
CA ASP A 185 -53.63 66.80 13.95
C ASP A 185 -54.45 66.83 15.27
N PRO A 186 -54.26 65.87 16.20
CA PRO A 186 -55.14 65.70 17.37
C PRO A 186 -55.19 66.95 18.26
N PHE A 187 -54.15 67.79 18.17
CA PHE A 187 -54.11 69.09 18.81
C PHE A 187 -54.98 70.14 18.11
N ALA A 188 -55.01 70.16 16.77
CA ALA A 188 -55.88 71.04 16.00
C ALA A 188 -57.36 70.73 16.27
N ALA A 189 -57.72 69.44 16.30
CA ALA A 189 -59.08 68.99 16.64
C ALA A 189 -59.49 69.38 18.06
N LYS A 190 -58.55 69.44 19.01
CA LYS A 190 -58.84 69.87 20.39
C LYS A 190 -58.99 71.39 20.50
N ILE A 191 -58.21 72.16 19.76
CA ILE A 191 -58.29 73.64 19.76
C ILE A 191 -59.64 74.11 19.18
N GLU A 192 -60.14 73.44 18.14
CA GLU A 192 -61.41 73.80 17.50
C GLU A 192 -62.62 73.54 18.42
N LYS A 193 -62.52 72.57 19.34
CA LYS A 193 -63.55 72.29 20.34
C LYS A 193 -63.70 73.38 21.41
N TYR A 194 -62.71 74.27 21.55
CA TYR A 194 -62.70 75.35 22.54
C TYR A 194 -62.71 76.76 21.91
N LYS A 195 -62.98 76.87 20.60
CA LYS A 195 -63.38 78.13 19.95
C LYS A 195 -64.90 78.27 19.97
#